data_AF-A0A2Z3J602-F1
#
_entry.id   AF-A0A2Z3J602-F1
#
_cell.length_a   1.000
_cell.length_b   1.000
_cell.length_c   1.000
_cell.angle_alpha   90.00
_cell.angle_beta   90.00
_cell.angle_gamma   90.00
#
_symmetry.space_group_name_H-M   'P 1'
#
loop_
_entity.id
_entity.type
_entity.pdbx_description
1 polymer ?
#
loop_
_entity_poly.entity_id
_entity_poly.type
_entity_poly.pdbx_seq_one_letter_code
_entity_poly.pdbx_strand_id
1 'polypeptide(L)'
;MFRSRHRDRILPQLEHSLFSGLLAMHWGNAHFDRPALDFEAFARGVALHDWHYGPLDNHPLGAYGDAEWHALTERGVATRHDDPVTDAVAKRHLRRLIGTPETPAVQALVNRLKEAIADRRGETPFSDADFERADHITRFCDTVAFDLGFENREPRRVRVPAHRDARNETEISYEIAADGVIRFAPWPFDRPDFGMPLTAYQASGYPDRLKPVVTFVQCVPGEPPAVSA
;
A
#
# COMPACT_ATOMS: atom_id res chain seq x y z
N MET A 1 2.59 0.97 13.16
CA MET A 1 2.99 -0.46 13.16
C MET A 1 1.71 -1.28 13.23
N PHE A 2 1.71 -2.47 12.64
CA PHE A 2 0.55 -3.35 12.65
C PHE A 2 0.69 -4.35 13.79
N ARG A 3 -0.22 -4.29 14.76
CA ARG A 3 -0.31 -5.30 15.82
C ARG A 3 -1.31 -6.36 15.38
N SER A 4 -0.87 -7.61 15.28
CA SER A 4 -1.77 -8.73 14.96
C SER A 4 -2.90 -8.81 15.99
N ARG A 5 -4.10 -9.12 15.49
CA ARG A 5 -5.28 -9.38 16.33
C ARG A 5 -5.35 -10.83 16.84
N HIS A 6 -4.47 -11.71 16.35
CA HIS A 6 -4.54 -13.15 16.59
C HIS A 6 -3.34 -13.71 17.35
N ARG A 7 -2.17 -13.03 17.32
CA ARG A 7 -0.92 -13.52 17.91
C ARG A 7 -0.11 -12.34 18.49
N ASP A 8 0.84 -12.65 19.38
CA ASP A 8 1.76 -11.65 19.98
C ASP A 8 2.83 -11.20 18.98
N ARG A 9 2.43 -10.42 17.98
CA ARG A 9 3.24 -10.06 16.82
C ARG A 9 3.00 -8.63 16.36
N ILE A 10 4.07 -7.96 15.97
CA ILE A 10 4.09 -6.64 15.33
C ILE A 10 4.76 -6.74 13.97
N LEU A 11 4.08 -6.24 12.94
CA LEU A 11 4.66 -5.99 11.62
C LEU A 11 5.03 -4.50 11.50
N PRO A 12 6.29 -4.16 11.20
CA PRO A 12 6.66 -2.78 10.93
C PRO A 12 6.07 -2.26 9.61
N GLN A 13 5.93 -0.94 9.51
CA GLN A 13 5.50 -0.25 8.29
C GLN A 13 6.41 -0.52 7.08
N LEU A 14 7.71 -0.75 7.32
CA LEU A 14 8.64 -1.14 6.28
C LEU A 14 8.23 -2.43 5.59
N GLU A 15 7.87 -3.47 6.35
CA GLU A 15 7.52 -4.78 5.79
C GLU A 15 6.17 -4.74 5.06
N HIS A 16 5.22 -3.95 5.57
CA HIS A 16 4.00 -3.58 4.86
C HIS A 16 4.28 -2.91 3.52
N SER A 17 5.19 -1.92 3.50
CA SER A 17 5.56 -1.18 2.30
C SER A 17 6.26 -2.07 1.28
N LEU A 18 7.18 -2.94 1.74
CA LEU A 18 7.87 -3.90 0.86
C LEU A 18 6.88 -4.89 0.23
N PHE A 19 5.92 -5.40 1.01
CA PHE A 19 4.90 -6.30 0.47
C PHE A 19 3.96 -5.58 -0.51
N SER A 20 3.54 -4.35 -0.20
CA SER A 20 2.80 -3.50 -1.14
C SER A 20 3.57 -3.30 -2.46
N GLY A 21 4.88 -3.05 -2.37
CA GLY A 21 5.78 -2.93 -3.52
C GLY A 21 5.89 -4.22 -4.34
N LEU A 22 5.97 -5.38 -3.67
CA LEU A 22 5.99 -6.69 -4.33
C LEU A 22 4.72 -6.92 -5.16
N LEU A 23 3.54 -6.62 -4.60
CA LEU A 23 2.27 -6.70 -5.31
C LEU A 23 2.27 -5.78 -6.55
N ALA A 24 2.74 -4.54 -6.40
CA ALA A 24 2.80 -3.58 -7.50
C ALA A 24 3.79 -4.00 -8.60
N MET A 25 4.95 -4.54 -8.24
CA MET A 25 5.97 -5.02 -9.19
C MET A 25 5.46 -6.15 -10.08
N HIS A 26 4.54 -6.98 -9.56
CA HIS A 26 3.91 -8.06 -10.31
C HIS A 26 2.58 -7.69 -10.94
N TRP A 27 2.14 -6.42 -10.85
CA TRP A 27 0.83 -6.03 -11.36
C TRP A 27 0.72 -6.15 -12.88
N GLY A 28 -0.44 -6.62 -13.32
CA GLY A 28 -0.91 -6.60 -14.70
C GLY A 28 -0.76 -7.93 -15.43
N ASN A 29 -1.68 -8.22 -16.34
CA ASN A 29 -1.68 -9.39 -17.21
C ASN A 29 -2.67 -9.16 -18.37
N ALA A 30 -3.11 -10.21 -19.05
CA ALA A 30 -4.08 -10.10 -20.15
C ALA A 30 -5.45 -9.50 -19.73
N HIS A 31 -5.78 -9.53 -18.44
CA HIS A 31 -7.04 -9.01 -17.89
C HIS A 31 -6.88 -7.71 -17.10
N PHE A 32 -5.65 -7.29 -16.81
CA PHE A 32 -5.35 -6.10 -16.02
C PHE A 32 -4.20 -5.32 -16.65
N ASP A 33 -4.47 -4.10 -17.10
CA ASP A 33 -3.43 -3.25 -17.68
C ASP A 33 -2.52 -2.69 -16.58
N ARG A 34 -1.21 -2.75 -16.83
CA ARG A 34 -0.22 -1.96 -16.07
C ARG A 34 -0.55 -0.46 -16.11
N PRO A 35 -0.15 0.32 -15.08
CA PRO A 35 -0.29 1.78 -15.13
C PRO A 35 0.43 2.35 -16.36
N ALA A 36 0.00 3.53 -16.82
CA ALA A 36 0.64 4.21 -17.95
C ALA A 36 2.00 4.81 -17.57
N LEU A 37 2.24 5.01 -16.27
CA LEU A 37 3.48 5.50 -15.70
C LEU A 37 4.65 4.56 -16.04
N ASP A 38 5.88 5.07 -15.88
CA ASP A 38 7.05 4.19 -15.82
C ASP A 38 6.85 3.14 -14.73
N PHE A 39 6.88 1.86 -15.13
CA PHE A 39 6.39 0.78 -14.28
C PHE A 39 7.30 0.52 -13.08
N GLU A 40 8.62 0.64 -13.26
CA GLU A 40 9.58 0.44 -12.18
C GLU A 40 9.48 1.58 -11.17
N ALA A 41 9.44 2.83 -11.65
CA ALA A 41 9.25 3.99 -10.79
C ALA A 41 7.91 3.97 -10.04
N PHE A 42 6.84 3.52 -10.70
CA PHE A 42 5.55 3.30 -10.03
C PHE A 42 5.67 2.27 -8.91
N ALA A 43 6.19 1.07 -9.19
CA ALA A 43 6.32 0.02 -8.18
C ALA A 43 7.22 0.46 -7.02
N ARG A 44 8.28 1.22 -7.30
CA ARG A 44 9.14 1.85 -6.30
C ARG A 44 8.37 2.87 -5.46
N GLY A 45 7.52 3.70 -6.07
CA GLY A 45 6.64 4.63 -5.37
C GLY A 45 5.69 3.92 -4.42
N VAL A 46 5.12 2.79 -4.83
CA VAL A 46 4.31 1.93 -3.95
C VAL A 46 5.15 1.33 -2.83
N ALA A 47 6.38 0.89 -3.10
CA ALA A 47 7.27 0.34 -2.08
C ALA A 47 7.74 1.38 -1.03
N LEU A 48 7.64 2.67 -1.33
CA LEU A 48 8.12 3.77 -0.50
C LEU A 48 7.00 4.66 0.06
N HIS A 49 5.72 4.33 -0.17
CA HIS A 49 4.59 5.21 0.15
C HIS A 49 4.52 5.58 1.64
N ASP A 50 4.91 4.66 2.52
CA ASP A 50 4.91 4.81 3.97
C ASP A 50 6.33 4.96 4.56
N TRP A 51 7.31 5.34 3.74
CA TRP A 51 8.71 5.46 4.18
C TRP A 51 8.91 6.43 5.36
N HIS A 52 8.03 7.42 5.49
CA HIS A 52 8.07 8.45 6.53
C HIS A 52 7.79 7.93 7.96
N TYR A 53 7.26 6.70 8.10
CA TYR A 53 7.14 6.02 9.40
C TYR A 53 8.49 5.50 9.93
N GLY A 54 9.46 5.28 9.05
CA GLY A 54 10.76 4.70 9.38
C GLY A 54 10.75 3.16 9.44
N PRO A 55 11.94 2.54 9.60
CA PRO A 55 12.11 1.09 9.46
C PRO A 55 11.56 0.27 10.63
N LEU A 56 11.61 0.82 11.84
CA LEU A 56 11.09 0.22 13.08
C LEU A 56 10.14 1.20 13.73
N ASP A 57 9.00 1.40 13.09
CA ASP A 57 7.98 2.30 13.61
C ASP A 57 7.40 1.73 14.91
N ASN A 58 7.23 2.60 15.89
CA ASN A 58 6.97 2.25 17.29
C ASN A 58 5.56 2.64 17.76
N HIS A 59 4.73 3.17 16.86
CA HIS A 59 3.41 3.68 17.17
C HIS A 59 2.33 2.81 16.51
N PRO A 60 1.39 2.22 17.27
CA PRO A 60 0.28 1.48 16.69
C PRO A 60 -0.53 2.38 15.76
N LEU A 61 -0.89 1.86 14.59
CA LEU A 61 -1.77 2.59 13.67
C LEU A 61 -3.09 2.95 14.38
N GLY A 62 -3.48 4.21 14.30
CA GLY A 62 -4.69 4.74 14.95
C GLY A 62 -4.55 5.13 16.42
N ALA A 63 -3.35 5.01 17.02
CA ALA A 63 -3.10 5.34 18.42
C ALA A 63 -2.19 6.58 18.62
N TYR A 64 -2.06 7.42 17.59
CA TYR A 64 -1.25 8.64 17.62
C TYR A 64 -1.96 9.74 18.40
N GLY A 65 -1.22 10.50 19.21
CA GLY A 65 -1.69 11.83 19.61
C GLY A 65 -1.58 12.82 18.45
N ASP A 66 -2.45 13.84 18.41
CA ASP A 66 -2.53 14.80 17.29
C ASP A 66 -1.18 15.43 16.92
N ALA A 67 -0.39 15.85 17.92
CA ALA A 67 0.92 16.47 17.69
C ALA A 67 1.92 15.49 17.05
N GLU A 68 1.85 14.22 17.44
CA GLU A 68 2.72 13.18 16.95
C GLU A 68 2.35 12.77 15.52
N TRP A 69 1.05 12.59 15.27
CA TRP A 69 0.51 12.36 13.93
C TRP A 69 0.87 13.51 12.98
N HIS A 70 0.77 14.76 13.44
CA HIS A 70 1.14 15.93 12.65
C HIS A 70 2.63 15.93 12.32
N ALA A 71 3.50 15.69 13.30
CA ALA A 71 4.95 15.62 13.09
C ALA A 71 5.33 14.50 12.10
N LEU A 72 4.70 13.33 12.23
CA LEU A 72 4.88 12.21 11.32
C LEU A 72 4.43 12.56 9.89
N THR A 73 3.26 13.17 9.73
CA THR A 73 2.72 13.59 8.43
C THR A 73 3.60 14.66 7.79
N GLU A 74 4.10 15.63 8.56
CA GLU A 74 5.06 16.62 8.08
C GLU A 74 6.33 15.99 7.51
N ARG A 75 6.86 14.94 8.15
CA ARG A 75 8.00 14.19 7.60
C ARG A 75 7.67 13.59 6.23
N GLY A 76 6.47 13.03 6.06
CA GLY A 76 6.03 12.50 4.77
C GLY A 76 5.88 13.58 3.70
N VAL A 77 5.34 14.75 4.07
CA VAL A 77 5.26 15.90 3.15
C VAL A 77 6.65 16.38 2.74
N ALA A 78 7.59 16.46 3.68
CA ALA A 78 8.95 16.95 3.47
C ALA A 78 9.87 15.93 2.76
N THR A 79 9.60 14.63 2.88
CA THR A 79 10.39 13.59 2.21
C THR A 79 10.27 13.76 0.70
N ARG A 80 11.40 13.84 -0.01
CA ARG A 80 11.45 13.92 -1.47
C ARG A 80 12.23 12.72 -2.01
N HIS A 81 11.64 12.01 -2.96
CA HIS A 81 12.32 10.98 -3.72
C HIS A 81 12.85 11.55 -5.04
N ASP A 82 14.04 11.08 -5.46
CA ASP A 82 14.75 11.62 -6.63
C ASP A 82 13.94 11.48 -7.93
N ASP A 83 13.27 10.36 -8.11
CA ASP A 83 12.43 10.09 -9.28
C ASP A 83 11.03 10.73 -9.13
N PRO A 84 10.56 11.52 -10.11
CA PRO A 84 9.30 12.28 -9.99
C PRO A 84 8.05 11.42 -9.98
N VAL A 85 8.04 10.29 -10.67
CA VAL A 85 6.92 9.34 -10.65
C VAL A 85 6.83 8.69 -9.27
N THR A 86 7.95 8.20 -8.76
CA THR A 86 8.09 7.59 -7.43
C THR A 86 7.58 8.55 -6.35
N ASP A 87 8.04 9.80 -6.37
CA ASP A 87 7.67 10.81 -5.37
C ASP A 87 6.18 11.17 -5.44
N ALA A 88 5.64 11.38 -6.64
CA ALA A 88 4.23 11.70 -6.82
C ALA A 88 3.30 10.55 -6.40
N VAL A 89 3.66 9.29 -6.67
CA VAL A 89 2.90 8.11 -6.21
C VAL A 89 2.87 8.03 -4.69
N ALA A 90 4.03 8.13 -4.03
CA ALA A 90 4.11 8.10 -2.57
C ALA A 90 3.31 9.24 -1.93
N LYS A 91 3.43 10.46 -2.46
CA LYS A 91 2.69 11.63 -1.95
C LYS A 91 1.19 11.55 -2.18
N ARG A 92 0.72 10.96 -3.28
CA ARG A 92 -0.72 10.74 -3.51
C ARG A 92 -1.31 9.77 -2.50
N HIS A 93 -0.59 8.71 -2.15
CA HIS A 93 -1.00 7.83 -1.04
C HIS A 93 -1.11 8.62 0.27
N LEU A 94 -0.07 9.39 0.66
CA LEU A 94 -0.12 10.20 1.89
C LEU A 94 -1.29 11.19 1.87
N ARG A 95 -1.58 11.80 0.71
CA ARG A 95 -2.70 12.71 0.56
C ARG A 95 -4.02 12.00 0.84
N ARG A 96 -4.19 10.76 0.38
CA ARG A 96 -5.37 9.94 0.66
C ARG A 96 -5.48 9.61 2.15
N LEU A 97 -4.38 9.26 2.82
CA LEU A 97 -4.38 8.97 4.26
C LEU A 97 -4.84 10.14 5.12
N ILE A 98 -4.43 11.38 4.78
CA ILE A 98 -4.85 12.58 5.51
C ILE A 98 -6.38 12.80 5.41
N GLY A 99 -7.03 12.30 4.35
CA GLY A 99 -8.48 12.39 4.20
C GLY A 99 -9.00 13.83 4.08
N THR A 100 -10.13 14.12 4.74
CA THR A 100 -10.70 15.47 4.78
C THR A 100 -10.03 16.29 5.88
N PRO A 101 -9.45 17.47 5.58
CA PRO A 101 -8.81 18.29 6.59
C PRO A 101 -9.84 18.87 7.58
N GLU A 102 -9.61 18.66 8.87
CA GLU A 102 -10.50 19.12 9.95
C GLU A 102 -10.00 20.38 10.67
N THR A 103 -8.72 20.74 10.46
CA THR A 103 -8.09 21.92 11.09
C THR A 103 -7.32 22.76 10.07
N PRO A 104 -7.08 24.05 10.34
CA PRO A 104 -6.25 24.90 9.46
C PRO A 104 -4.84 24.37 9.25
N ALA A 105 -4.24 23.76 10.28
CA ALA A 105 -2.91 23.15 10.19
C ALA A 105 -2.91 21.97 9.22
N VAL A 106 -3.90 21.08 9.32
CA VAL A 106 -4.06 19.95 8.38
C VAL A 106 -4.38 20.42 6.96
N GLN A 107 -5.14 21.51 6.82
CA GLN A 107 -5.40 22.11 5.51
C GLN A 107 -4.11 22.65 4.87
N ALA A 108 -3.22 23.27 5.65
CA ALA A 108 -1.92 23.75 5.16
C ALA A 108 -1.02 22.59 4.69
N LEU A 109 -1.00 21.48 5.44
CA LEU A 109 -0.33 20.23 5.04
C LEU A 109 -0.87 19.71 3.70
N VAL A 110 -2.20 19.63 3.56
CA VAL A 110 -2.85 19.18 2.32
C VAL A 110 -2.49 20.07 1.14
N ASN A 111 -2.44 21.39 1.33
CA ASN A 111 -2.09 22.33 0.25
C ASN A 111 -0.65 22.13 -0.21
N ARG A 112 0.32 22.07 0.72
CA ARG A 112 1.73 21.79 0.41
C ARG A 112 1.90 20.45 -0.30
N LEU A 113 1.14 19.44 0.12
CA LEU A 113 1.20 18.12 -0.50
C LEU A 113 0.63 18.14 -1.93
N LYS A 114 -0.47 18.85 -2.17
CA LYS A 114 -1.03 19.05 -3.52
C LYS A 114 -0.06 19.78 -4.44
N GLU A 115 0.57 20.85 -3.95
CA GLU A 115 1.60 21.59 -4.67
C GLU A 115 2.78 20.68 -5.02
N ALA A 116 3.32 19.95 -4.04
CA ALA A 116 4.41 19.01 -4.27
C ALA A 116 4.05 17.92 -5.30
N ILE A 117 2.83 17.34 -5.24
CA ILE A 117 2.36 16.38 -6.24
C ILE A 117 2.29 17.02 -7.63
N ALA A 118 1.75 18.24 -7.74
CA ALA A 118 1.61 18.94 -9.01
C ALA A 118 2.98 19.27 -9.62
N ASP A 119 3.94 19.72 -8.80
CA ASP A 119 5.31 20.02 -9.21
C ASP A 119 5.99 18.77 -9.77
N ARG A 120 5.97 17.66 -9.03
CA ARG A 120 6.59 16.41 -9.47
C ARG A 120 5.92 15.85 -10.72
N ARG A 121 4.60 15.92 -10.81
CA ARG A 121 3.87 15.52 -12.03
C ARG A 121 4.30 16.38 -13.23
N GLY A 122 4.52 17.68 -13.04
CA GLY A 122 4.99 18.61 -14.08
C GLY A 122 6.37 18.28 -14.64
N GLU A 123 7.17 17.48 -13.93
CA GLU A 123 8.45 16.95 -14.40
C GLU A 123 8.31 15.65 -15.22
N THR A 124 7.08 15.19 -15.47
CA THR A 124 6.81 13.93 -16.19
C THR A 124 5.94 14.16 -17.43
N PRO A 125 5.96 13.24 -18.42
CA PRO A 125 5.04 13.31 -19.56
C PRO A 125 3.62 12.80 -19.24
N PHE A 126 3.37 12.34 -18.01
CA PHE A 126 2.12 11.66 -17.65
C PHE A 126 1.03 12.65 -17.22
N SER A 127 -0.21 12.32 -17.54
CA SER A 127 -1.37 13.10 -17.16
C SER A 127 -1.76 12.88 -15.69
N ASP A 128 -2.60 13.76 -15.15
CA ASP A 128 -3.13 13.57 -13.79
C ASP A 128 -4.01 12.30 -13.69
N ALA A 129 -4.73 11.98 -14.77
CA ALA A 129 -5.55 10.77 -14.89
C ALA A 129 -4.69 9.49 -14.85
N ASP A 130 -3.48 9.51 -15.42
CA ASP A 130 -2.55 8.38 -15.35
C ASP A 130 -2.13 8.10 -13.90
N PHE A 131 -1.83 9.15 -13.15
CA PHE A 131 -1.50 9.04 -11.72
C PHE A 131 -2.72 8.65 -10.88
N GLU A 132 -3.93 9.08 -11.24
CA GLU A 132 -5.15 8.68 -10.54
C GLU A 132 -5.41 7.19 -10.74
N ARG A 133 -5.29 6.68 -11.97
CA ARG A 133 -5.39 5.25 -12.23
C ARG A 133 -4.32 4.45 -11.48
N ALA A 134 -3.07 4.93 -11.46
CA ALA A 134 -2.01 4.28 -10.69
C ALA A 134 -2.34 4.26 -9.19
N ASP A 135 -2.99 5.30 -8.67
CA ASP A 135 -3.39 5.41 -7.27
C ASP A 135 -4.47 4.37 -6.87
N HIS A 136 -5.36 3.96 -7.78
CA HIS A 136 -6.26 2.82 -7.55
C HIS A 136 -5.49 1.51 -7.34
N ILE A 137 -4.42 1.27 -8.11
CA ILE A 137 -3.56 0.10 -7.95
C ILE A 137 -2.79 0.19 -6.63
N THR A 138 -2.19 1.35 -6.33
CA THR A 138 -1.53 1.60 -5.05
C THR A 138 -2.45 1.33 -3.87
N ARG A 139 -3.71 1.80 -3.92
CA ARG A 139 -4.71 1.55 -2.89
C ARG A 139 -5.03 0.07 -2.74
N PHE A 140 -5.13 -0.68 -3.84
CA PHE A 140 -5.33 -2.12 -3.78
C PHE A 140 -4.16 -2.81 -3.08
N CYS A 141 -2.92 -2.55 -3.51
CA CYS A 141 -1.71 -3.13 -2.93
C CYS A 141 -1.61 -2.83 -1.42
N ASP A 142 -1.80 -1.57 -1.06
CA ASP A 142 -1.82 -1.08 0.31
C ASP A 142 -2.91 -1.76 1.16
N THR A 143 -4.14 -1.89 0.63
CA THR A 143 -5.24 -2.54 1.36
C THR A 143 -4.94 -4.02 1.66
N VAL A 144 -4.38 -4.74 0.68
CA VAL A 144 -4.01 -6.16 0.85
C VAL A 144 -2.90 -6.28 1.91
N ALA A 145 -1.87 -5.44 1.82
CA ALA A 145 -0.77 -5.44 2.78
C ALA A 145 -1.21 -5.02 4.19
N PHE A 146 -2.15 -4.09 4.29
CA PHE A 146 -2.77 -3.66 5.55
C PHE A 146 -3.53 -4.81 6.21
N ASP A 147 -4.38 -5.51 5.44
CA ASP A 147 -5.11 -6.68 5.93
C ASP A 147 -4.15 -7.81 6.34
N LEU A 148 -3.05 -8.02 5.61
CA LEU A 148 -1.99 -8.95 6.00
C LEU A 148 -1.33 -8.56 7.33
N GLY A 149 -1.00 -7.27 7.52
CA GLY A 149 -0.37 -6.76 8.73
C GLY A 149 -1.23 -6.94 9.98
N PHE A 150 -2.55 -6.79 9.85
CA PHE A 150 -3.50 -7.08 10.94
C PHE A 150 -3.90 -8.55 11.05
N GLU A 151 -3.44 -9.38 10.11
CA GLU A 151 -3.85 -10.77 9.93
C GLU A 151 -5.38 -10.90 9.77
N ASN A 152 -6.02 -9.98 9.04
CA ASN A 152 -7.44 -10.02 8.74
C ASN A 152 -7.77 -11.18 7.79
N ARG A 153 -8.48 -12.19 8.30
CA ARG A 153 -8.77 -13.44 7.57
C ARG A 153 -10.13 -13.46 6.88
N GLU A 154 -10.93 -12.41 7.05
CA GLU A 154 -12.23 -12.34 6.38
C GLU A 154 -12.02 -12.13 4.87
N PRO A 155 -12.83 -12.77 4.01
CA PRO A 155 -12.80 -12.48 2.58
C PRO A 155 -13.04 -11.00 2.29
N ARG A 156 -12.25 -10.43 1.39
CA ARG A 156 -12.27 -9.01 1.01
C ARG A 156 -12.60 -8.87 -0.46
N ARG A 157 -13.18 -7.73 -0.83
CA ARG A 157 -13.52 -7.37 -2.20
C ARG A 157 -13.09 -5.94 -2.45
N VAL A 158 -12.27 -5.73 -3.47
CA VAL A 158 -11.76 -4.42 -3.86
C VAL A 158 -11.99 -4.24 -5.34
N ARG A 159 -12.52 -3.09 -5.73
CA ARG A 159 -12.75 -2.74 -7.13
C ARG A 159 -11.57 -1.95 -7.67
N VAL A 160 -11.12 -2.33 -8.88
CA VAL A 160 -10.01 -1.67 -9.57
C VAL A 160 -10.33 -1.50 -11.06
N PRO A 161 -9.83 -0.42 -11.72
CA PRO A 161 -9.95 -0.29 -13.17
C PRO A 161 -9.06 -1.31 -13.90
N ALA A 162 -9.67 -2.38 -14.43
CA ALA A 162 -8.95 -3.46 -15.11
C ALA A 162 -8.21 -2.96 -16.36
N HIS A 163 -8.88 -2.20 -17.23
CA HIS A 163 -8.29 -1.66 -18.46
C HIS A 163 -8.27 -0.14 -18.47
N ARG A 164 -7.35 0.47 -19.22
CA ARG A 164 -7.19 1.94 -19.31
C ARG A 164 -8.44 2.65 -19.80
N ASP A 165 -9.12 2.08 -20.79
CA ASP A 165 -10.30 2.67 -21.42
C ASP A 165 -11.62 2.13 -20.83
N ALA A 166 -11.55 1.25 -19.83
CA ALA A 166 -12.74 0.67 -19.23
C ALA A 166 -13.47 1.70 -18.36
N ARG A 167 -14.78 1.84 -18.60
CA ARG A 167 -15.67 2.65 -17.76
C ARG A 167 -16.07 1.97 -16.46
N ASN A 168 -15.85 0.65 -16.36
CA ASN A 168 -16.25 -0.17 -15.24
C ASN A 168 -15.02 -0.69 -14.50
N GLU A 169 -15.13 -0.79 -13.18
CA GLU A 169 -14.15 -1.45 -12.35
C GLU A 169 -14.44 -2.96 -12.27
N THR A 170 -13.37 -3.75 -12.16
CA THR A 170 -13.43 -5.18 -11.89
C THR A 170 -13.27 -5.42 -10.39
N GLU A 171 -14.14 -6.23 -9.82
CA GLU A 171 -14.04 -6.66 -8.43
C GLU A 171 -13.02 -7.79 -8.32
N ILE A 172 -11.98 -7.57 -7.51
CA ILE A 172 -11.02 -8.60 -7.09
C ILE A 172 -11.39 -9.00 -5.67
N SER A 173 -11.68 -10.29 -5.50
CA SER A 173 -11.82 -10.92 -4.19
C SER A 173 -10.48 -11.48 -3.73
N TYR A 174 -10.16 -11.37 -2.44
CA TYR A 174 -9.03 -12.08 -1.85
C TYR A 174 -9.28 -12.56 -0.42
N GLU A 175 -8.51 -13.57 -0.02
CA GLU A 175 -8.53 -14.16 1.32
C GLU A 175 -7.10 -14.42 1.79
N ILE A 176 -6.83 -14.16 3.07
CA ILE A 176 -5.55 -14.41 3.73
C ILE A 176 -5.69 -15.63 4.65
N ALA A 177 -5.06 -16.73 4.26
CA ALA A 177 -5.04 -17.97 5.04
C ALA A 177 -4.06 -17.91 6.21
N ALA A 178 -4.27 -18.78 7.21
CA ALA A 178 -3.49 -18.79 8.45
C ALA A 178 -2.01 -19.20 8.27
N ASP A 179 -1.67 -19.80 7.14
CA ASP A 179 -0.34 -20.24 6.73
C ASP A 179 0.44 -19.17 5.93
N GLY A 180 -0.16 -18.01 5.67
CA GLY A 180 0.46 -16.92 4.89
C GLY A 180 0.17 -16.99 3.39
N VAL A 181 -0.70 -17.90 2.93
CA VAL A 181 -1.17 -17.92 1.54
C VAL A 181 -2.27 -16.88 1.34
N ILE A 182 -2.13 -16.02 0.34
CA ILE A 182 -3.13 -15.07 -0.12
C ILE A 182 -3.66 -15.50 -1.48
N ARG A 183 -4.97 -15.72 -1.58
CA ARG A 183 -5.64 -16.14 -2.82
C ARG A 183 -6.37 -14.97 -3.44
N PHE A 184 -6.24 -14.78 -4.75
CA PHE A 184 -6.90 -13.68 -5.47
C PHE A 184 -7.77 -14.18 -6.63
N ALA A 185 -8.97 -13.66 -6.77
CA ALA A 185 -9.88 -13.99 -7.86
C ALA A 185 -10.67 -12.75 -8.34
N PRO A 186 -10.56 -12.35 -9.64
CA PRO A 186 -9.61 -12.85 -10.62
C PRO A 186 -8.15 -12.51 -10.25
N TRP A 187 -7.20 -13.22 -10.85
CA TRP A 187 -5.77 -13.02 -10.63
C TRP A 187 -5.26 -11.78 -11.37
N PRO A 188 -4.70 -10.75 -10.68
CA PRO A 188 -4.30 -9.49 -11.32
C PRO A 188 -2.82 -9.41 -11.70
N PHE A 189 -2.02 -10.46 -11.45
CA PHE A 189 -0.57 -10.38 -11.53
C PHE A 189 0.03 -11.10 -12.75
N ASP A 190 1.26 -10.74 -13.11
CA ASP A 190 1.99 -11.21 -14.30
C ASP A 190 2.71 -12.55 -14.10
N ARG A 191 2.86 -13.00 -12.85
CA ARG A 191 3.40 -14.31 -12.48
C ARG A 191 2.28 -15.28 -12.14
N PRO A 192 2.47 -16.60 -12.30
CA PRO A 192 1.50 -17.59 -11.86
C PRO A 192 1.37 -17.65 -10.34
N ASP A 193 2.45 -17.34 -9.61
CA ASP A 193 2.52 -17.18 -8.16
C ASP A 193 3.79 -16.40 -7.81
N PHE A 194 3.84 -15.82 -6.60
CA PHE A 194 5.03 -15.15 -6.06
C PHE A 194 4.91 -15.00 -4.54
N GLY A 195 5.99 -14.62 -3.88
CA GLY A 195 5.99 -14.45 -2.44
C GLY A 195 7.29 -13.86 -1.91
N MET A 196 7.30 -13.57 -0.61
CA MET A 196 8.50 -13.10 0.09
C MET A 196 8.48 -13.56 1.55
N PRO A 197 9.66 -13.71 2.18
CA PRO A 197 9.73 -13.74 3.63
C PRO A 197 9.30 -12.38 4.18
N LEU A 198 8.49 -12.40 5.22
CA LEU A 198 8.02 -11.22 5.93
C LEU A 198 8.48 -11.30 7.39
N THR A 199 9.20 -10.27 7.82
CA THR A 199 9.85 -10.23 9.13
C THR A 199 9.01 -9.41 10.10
N ALA A 200 8.41 -10.09 11.06
CA ALA A 200 7.74 -9.42 12.18
C ALA A 200 8.52 -9.60 13.47
N TYR A 201 8.02 -9.02 14.56
CA TYR A 201 8.64 -9.11 15.87
C TYR A 201 7.61 -9.49 16.94
N GLN A 202 8.05 -10.19 17.99
CA GLN A 202 7.19 -10.38 19.17
C GLN A 202 6.83 -9.02 19.76
N ALA A 203 5.57 -8.81 20.15
CA ALA A 203 5.16 -7.50 20.67
C ALA A 203 5.77 -7.21 22.05
N SER A 204 6.08 -8.26 22.83
CA SER A 204 6.71 -8.13 24.15
C SER A 204 8.15 -7.58 24.08
N GLY A 205 8.27 -6.28 24.31
CA GLY A 205 9.53 -5.54 24.37
C GLY A 205 9.92 -4.87 23.05
N TYR A 206 9.07 -4.91 22.02
CA TYR A 206 9.25 -4.08 20.84
C TYR A 206 8.92 -2.59 21.17
N PRO A 207 9.67 -1.60 20.64
CA PRO A 207 10.77 -1.74 19.69
C PRO A 207 12.16 -2.02 20.32
N ASP A 208 12.32 -1.85 21.64
CA ASP A 208 13.63 -1.86 22.30
C ASP A 208 14.36 -3.22 22.25
N ARG A 209 13.61 -4.32 22.15
CA ARG A 209 14.12 -5.68 22.06
C ARG A 209 13.44 -6.42 20.91
N LEU A 210 14.16 -6.51 19.79
CA LEU A 210 13.70 -7.18 18.59
C LEU A 210 13.84 -8.70 18.73
N LYS A 211 12.69 -9.40 18.68
CA LYS A 211 12.64 -10.87 18.60
C LYS A 211 11.94 -11.26 17.30
N PRO A 212 12.68 -11.53 16.22
CA PRO A 212 12.11 -11.70 14.90
C PRO A 212 11.29 -12.99 14.79
N VAL A 213 10.19 -12.91 14.04
CA VAL A 213 9.31 -14.00 13.65
C VAL A 213 9.14 -13.89 12.13
N VAL A 214 9.76 -14.81 11.40
CA VAL A 214 9.71 -14.83 9.93
C VAL A 214 8.58 -15.74 9.49
N THR A 215 7.76 -15.27 8.56
CA THR A 215 6.72 -16.05 7.89
C THR A 215 6.88 -15.87 6.39
N PHE A 216 6.81 -16.94 5.62
CA PHE A 216 6.77 -16.82 4.17
C PHE A 216 5.34 -16.52 3.74
N VAL A 217 5.15 -15.46 2.97
CA VAL A 217 3.84 -15.07 2.41
C VAL A 217 3.85 -15.40 0.93
N GLN A 218 2.81 -16.09 0.46
CA GLN A 218 2.68 -16.51 -0.93
C GLN A 218 1.36 -16.01 -1.52
N CYS A 219 1.42 -15.34 -2.66
CA CYS A 219 0.28 -14.94 -3.47
C CYS A 219 0.03 -15.99 -4.54
N VAL A 220 -1.20 -16.50 -4.63
CA VAL A 220 -1.61 -17.52 -5.61
C VAL A 220 -2.99 -17.20 -6.21
N PRO A 221 -3.32 -17.72 -7.42
CA PRO A 221 -4.65 -17.63 -7.97
C PRO A 221 -5.67 -18.32 -7.04
N GLY A 222 -6.80 -17.65 -6.82
CA GLY A 222 -7.97 -18.21 -6.16
C GLY A 222 -9.01 -18.72 -7.16
N GLU A 223 -9.99 -19.45 -6.66
CA GLU A 223 -11.18 -19.80 -7.43
C GLU A 223 -12.11 -18.57 -7.52
N PRO A 224 -12.77 -18.32 -8.68
CA PRO A 224 -13.84 -17.34 -8.75
C PRO A 224 -14.88 -17.65 -7.68
N PRO A 225 -15.46 -16.64 -6.99
CA PRO A 225 -16.57 -16.89 -6.09
C PRO A 225 -17.67 -17.64 -6.85
N ALA A 226 -18.20 -18.71 -6.27
CA ALA A 226 -19.30 -19.44 -6.85
C ALA A 226 -20.43 -18.46 -7.16
N VAL A 227 -20.82 -18.36 -8.43
CA VAL A 227 -21.96 -17.53 -8.83
C VAL A 227 -23.18 -18.14 -8.18
N SER A 228 -23.71 -17.49 -7.15
CA SER A 228 -24.99 -17.87 -6.56
C SER A 228 -26.05 -17.69 -7.65
N ALA A 229 -26.58 -18.83 -8.12
CA ALA A 229 -27.64 -18.92 -9.12
C ALA A 229 -28.96 -18.33 -8.60
#